data_AF-A0A392M232-F1
#
_entry.id   AF-A0A392M232-F1
#
_cell.length_a   1.000
_cell.length_b   1.000
_cell.length_c   1.000
_cell.angle_alpha   90.00
_cell.angle_beta   90.00
_cell.angle_gamma   90.00
#
_symmetry.space_group_name_H-M   'P 1'
#
loop_
_entity.id
_entity.type
_entity.pdbx_description
1 polymer ?
#
loop_
_entity_poly.entity_id
_entity_poly.type
_entity_poly.pdbx_seq_one_letter_code
_entity_poly.pdbx_strand_id
1 'polypeptide(L)'
;MNVFVEPDVHDIFAGIPGFGFIQTFYIQDTGDLHEKVDFVACLGGDGVILHASNLFRGAVPPVVSFNLGSLGFLASHSFEDYKQDLRKVIHGNNKQDGVYITLRMRLRCEIFRKGKPMPGKVFDILNEVVVDRGSNPYLSKIECYEHDRLITKVQGDGVIIATPTGSTAYSTAAGGSM
;
A
#
# COMPACT_ATOMS: atom_id res chain seq x y z
N MET A 1 -17.02 -9.97 16.09
CA MET A 1 -16.03 -9.27 15.26
C MET A 1 -14.85 -10.21 15.11
N ASN A 2 -14.50 -10.56 13.88
CA ASN A 2 -13.31 -11.37 13.60
C ASN A 2 -12.14 -10.42 13.44
N VAL A 3 -11.01 -10.70 14.10
CA VAL A 3 -9.81 -9.87 14.02
C VAL A 3 -8.71 -10.71 13.42
N PHE A 4 -8.21 -10.29 12.28
CA PHE A 4 -7.07 -10.91 11.62
C PHE A 4 -5.81 -10.09 11.87
N VAL A 5 -4.73 -10.77 12.25
CA VAL A 5 -3.40 -10.17 12.39
C VAL A 5 -2.37 -11.01 11.64
N GLU A 6 -1.26 -10.38 11.27
CA GLU A 6 -0.15 -11.09 10.64
C GLU A 6 0.41 -12.20 11.55
N PRO A 7 0.99 -13.28 10.99
CA PRO A 7 1.46 -14.44 11.74
C PRO A 7 2.37 -14.09 12.92
N ASP A 8 3.35 -13.21 12.70
CA ASP A 8 4.29 -12.78 13.74
C ASP A 8 3.59 -12.09 14.92
N VAL A 9 2.50 -11.37 14.64
CA VAL A 9 1.70 -10.68 15.67
C VAL A 9 0.78 -11.69 16.37
N HIS A 10 0.23 -12.64 15.63
CA HIS A 10 -0.61 -13.70 16.19
C HIS A 10 0.15 -14.53 17.23
N ASP A 11 1.41 -14.86 16.95
CA ASP A 11 2.27 -15.63 17.86
C ASP A 11 2.52 -14.91 19.19
N ILE A 12 2.59 -13.58 19.17
CA ILE A 12 2.69 -12.76 20.39
C ILE A 12 1.39 -12.85 21.19
N PHE A 13 0.23 -12.72 20.53
CA PHE A 13 -1.07 -12.77 21.21
C PHE A 13 -1.46 -14.17 21.70
N ALA A 14 -0.97 -15.23 21.06
CA ALA A 14 -1.23 -16.61 21.48
C ALA A 14 -0.75 -16.90 22.91
N GLY A 15 0.25 -16.16 23.39
CA GLY A 15 0.74 -16.25 24.78
C GLY A 15 -0.07 -15.47 25.81
N ILE A 16 -1.05 -14.65 25.41
CA ILE A 16 -1.76 -13.72 26.30
C ILE A 16 -3.21 -14.20 26.54
N PRO A 17 -3.61 -14.47 27.79
CA PRO A 17 -4.98 -14.84 28.11
C PRO A 17 -5.99 -13.77 27.67
N GLY A 18 -7.11 -14.20 27.06
CA GLY A 18 -8.20 -13.32 26.65
C GLY A 18 -8.23 -12.93 25.16
N PHE A 19 -7.22 -13.31 24.38
CA PHE A 19 -7.13 -12.99 22.94
C PHE A 19 -7.43 -14.15 21.98
N GLY A 20 -8.08 -15.24 22.46
CA GLY A 20 -8.40 -16.41 21.63
C GLY A 20 -9.38 -16.20 20.47
N PHE A 21 -9.89 -14.97 20.29
CA PHE A 21 -10.71 -14.58 19.15
C PHE A 21 -9.89 -14.03 17.95
N ILE A 22 -8.60 -13.75 18.16
CA ILE A 22 -7.69 -13.29 17.12
C ILE A 22 -7.34 -14.47 16.21
N GLN A 23 -7.42 -14.23 14.90
CA GLN A 23 -7.07 -15.17 13.85
C GLN A 23 -5.87 -14.64 13.06
N THR A 24 -5.26 -15.51 12.27
CA THR A 24 -4.19 -15.12 11.36
C THR A 24 -4.50 -15.55 9.92
N PHE A 25 -3.71 -15.07 8.98
CA PHE A 25 -3.77 -15.42 7.57
C PHE A 25 -2.35 -15.71 7.06
N TYR A 26 -2.24 -16.57 6.07
CA TYR A 26 -0.96 -16.89 5.44
C TYR A 26 -0.89 -16.30 4.04
N ILE A 27 0.34 -16.06 3.56
CA ILE A 27 0.60 -15.46 2.24
C ILE A 27 -0.09 -16.25 1.11
N GLN A 28 -0.23 -17.56 1.27
CA GLN A 28 -0.91 -18.45 0.32
C GLN A 28 -2.42 -18.14 0.20
N ASP A 29 -3.03 -17.61 1.25
CA ASP A 29 -4.46 -17.31 1.35
C ASP A 29 -4.78 -15.82 1.08
N THR A 30 -3.77 -15.00 0.76
CA THR A 30 -3.96 -13.55 0.54
C THR A 30 -4.88 -13.22 -0.65
N GLY A 31 -5.04 -14.16 -1.59
CA GLY A 31 -5.97 -13.99 -2.72
C GLY A 31 -7.41 -13.76 -2.25
N ASP A 32 -7.85 -14.49 -1.23
CA ASP A 32 -9.23 -14.47 -0.73
C ASP A 32 -9.40 -13.57 0.50
N LEU A 33 -8.33 -12.90 0.94
CA LEU A 33 -8.34 -12.07 2.16
C LEU A 33 -9.35 -10.93 2.05
N HIS A 34 -9.52 -10.38 0.83
CA HIS A 34 -10.48 -9.32 0.56
C HIS A 34 -11.95 -9.75 0.76
N GLU A 35 -12.25 -11.05 0.75
CA GLU A 35 -13.59 -11.58 1.03
C GLU A 35 -13.86 -11.74 2.53
N LYS A 36 -12.81 -11.73 3.35
CA LYS A 36 -12.87 -11.96 4.81
C LYS A 36 -12.71 -10.68 5.62
N VAL A 37 -12.18 -9.63 5.01
CA VAL A 37 -11.79 -8.38 5.67
C VAL A 37 -12.67 -7.23 5.19
N ASP A 38 -13.52 -6.72 6.08
CA ASP A 38 -14.40 -5.59 5.78
C ASP A 38 -13.68 -4.24 5.81
N PHE A 39 -12.65 -4.09 6.66
CA PHE A 39 -11.79 -2.91 6.73
C PHE A 39 -10.43 -3.27 7.36
N VAL A 40 -9.41 -2.45 7.11
CA VAL A 40 -8.06 -2.62 7.66
C VAL A 40 -7.76 -1.49 8.64
N ALA A 41 -7.27 -1.85 9.83
CA ALA A 41 -6.72 -0.89 10.79
C ALA A 41 -5.19 -0.94 10.76
N CYS A 42 -4.55 0.15 10.34
CA CYS A 42 -3.10 0.30 10.35
C CYS A 42 -2.66 1.08 11.59
N LEU A 43 -1.70 0.54 12.34
CA LEU A 43 -1.07 1.21 13.49
C LEU A 43 0.37 1.56 13.12
N GLY A 44 0.62 2.82 12.72
CA GLY A 44 1.93 3.26 12.27
C GLY A 44 1.85 4.32 11.17
N GLY A 45 2.97 4.51 10.47
CA GLY A 45 3.09 5.50 9.41
C GLY A 45 2.73 4.98 8.02
N ASP A 46 3.09 5.77 7.00
CA ASP A 46 2.76 5.51 5.60
C ASP A 46 3.29 4.14 5.09
N GLY A 47 4.42 3.66 5.63
CA GLY A 47 4.97 2.34 5.29
C GLY A 47 4.02 1.17 5.63
N VAL A 48 3.23 1.29 6.70
CA VAL A 48 2.23 0.27 7.08
C VAL A 48 1.07 0.27 6.08
N ILE A 49 0.70 1.45 5.57
CA ILE A 49 -0.36 1.57 4.56
C ILE A 49 0.11 0.98 3.22
N LEU A 50 1.37 1.17 2.85
CA LEU A 50 1.97 0.52 1.68
C LEU A 50 1.99 -1.00 1.83
N HIS A 51 2.37 -1.49 3.02
CA HIS A 51 2.33 -2.91 3.33
C HIS A 51 0.90 -3.46 3.20
N ALA A 52 -0.09 -2.80 3.82
CA ALA A 52 -1.49 -3.17 3.71
C ALA A 52 -1.97 -3.20 2.26
N SER A 53 -1.67 -2.17 1.46
CA SER A 53 -2.00 -2.15 0.03
C SER A 53 -1.39 -3.34 -0.73
N ASN A 54 -0.19 -3.78 -0.36
CA ASN A 54 0.50 -4.91 -1.01
C ASN A 54 -0.07 -6.28 -0.60
N LEU A 55 -0.70 -6.40 0.59
CA LEU A 55 -1.40 -7.61 1.01
C LEU A 55 -2.60 -7.92 0.09
N PHE A 56 -3.25 -6.88 -0.43
CA PHE A 56 -4.44 -7.01 -1.28
C PHE A 56 -4.09 -6.75 -2.76
N ARG A 57 -3.85 -7.81 -3.51
CA ARG A 57 -3.58 -7.75 -4.97
C ARG A 57 -4.82 -7.36 -5.81
N GLY A 58 -5.99 -7.32 -5.20
CA GLY A 58 -7.26 -7.00 -5.87
C GLY A 58 -7.94 -5.81 -5.21
N ALA A 59 -9.21 -5.97 -4.89
CA ALA A 59 -9.94 -5.01 -4.08
C ALA A 59 -9.25 -4.83 -2.72
N VAL A 60 -8.99 -3.57 -2.34
CA VAL A 60 -8.44 -3.21 -1.03
C VAL A 60 -9.62 -2.74 -0.18
N PRO A 61 -9.90 -3.38 0.97
CA PRO A 61 -10.89 -2.88 1.91
C PRO A 61 -10.53 -1.47 2.39
N PRO A 62 -11.49 -0.67 2.87
CA PRO A 62 -11.19 0.64 3.45
C PRO A 62 -10.09 0.55 4.51
N VAL A 63 -9.05 1.37 4.36
CA VAL A 63 -7.90 1.42 5.27
C VAL A 63 -8.05 2.63 6.20
N VAL A 64 -8.05 2.36 7.50
CA VAL A 64 -8.04 3.37 8.56
C VAL A 64 -6.70 3.29 9.25
N SER A 65 -5.98 4.40 9.26
CA SER A 65 -4.60 4.45 9.74
C SER A 65 -4.44 5.41 10.91
N PHE A 66 -3.89 4.90 12.00
CA PHE A 66 -3.57 5.65 13.21
C PHE A 66 -2.06 5.85 13.28
N ASN A 67 -1.66 7.11 13.30
CA ASN A 67 -0.27 7.48 13.46
C ASN A 67 0.14 7.35 14.94
N LEU A 68 1.24 6.62 15.19
CA LEU A 68 1.86 6.43 16.51
C LEU A 68 3.03 7.39 16.78
N GLY A 69 3.33 8.30 15.86
CA GLY A 69 4.44 9.25 15.92
C GLY A 69 4.17 10.55 15.17
N SER A 70 5.02 10.94 14.23
CA SER A 70 4.84 12.16 13.41
C SER A 70 3.78 11.98 12.33
N LEU A 71 2.99 13.02 12.05
CA LEU A 71 1.94 12.98 11.04
C LEU A 71 2.52 12.69 9.65
N GLY A 72 2.11 11.56 9.06
CA GLY A 72 2.44 11.19 7.68
C GLY A 72 1.49 11.81 6.67
N PHE A 73 1.66 11.50 5.39
CA PHE A 73 0.78 12.00 4.32
C PHE A 73 -0.50 11.16 4.20
N LEU A 74 -0.42 9.87 4.53
CA LEU A 74 -1.53 8.93 4.42
C LEU A 74 -2.19 8.63 5.77
N ALA A 75 -1.40 8.63 6.84
CA ALA A 75 -1.90 8.42 8.20
C ALA A 75 -2.63 9.65 8.75
N SER A 76 -3.97 9.67 8.66
CA SER A 76 -4.79 10.84 9.00
C SER A 76 -5.29 10.91 10.45
N HIS A 77 -5.27 9.80 11.21
CA HIS A 77 -5.84 9.77 12.57
C HIS A 77 -4.76 9.77 13.64
N SER A 78 -4.95 10.57 14.69
CA SER A 78 -4.15 10.45 15.91
C SER A 78 -4.51 9.17 16.64
N PHE A 79 -3.51 8.46 17.16
CA PHE A 79 -3.78 7.29 17.97
C PHE A 79 -4.55 7.63 19.26
N GLU A 80 -4.47 8.84 19.81
CA GLU A 80 -5.18 9.21 21.04
C GLU A 80 -6.70 9.06 20.92
N ASP A 81 -7.25 9.32 19.74
CA ASP A 81 -8.69 9.30 19.45
C ASP A 81 -9.18 7.97 18.85
N TYR A 82 -8.33 6.94 18.82
CA TYR A 82 -8.61 5.69 18.10
C TYR A 82 -9.96 5.06 18.45
N LYS A 83 -10.36 5.10 19.73
CA LYS A 83 -11.64 4.52 20.18
C LYS A 83 -12.82 5.21 19.53
N GLN A 84 -12.78 6.53 19.48
CA GLN A 84 -13.86 7.31 18.89
C GLN A 84 -13.90 7.10 17.38
N ASP A 85 -12.75 7.13 16.72
CA ASP A 85 -12.66 7.01 15.28
C ASP A 85 -13.03 5.62 14.77
N LEU A 86 -12.55 4.55 15.41
CA LEU A 86 -13.01 3.19 15.11
C LEU A 86 -14.51 3.03 15.33
N ARG A 87 -15.06 3.62 16.40
CA ARG A 87 -16.50 3.57 16.65
C ARG A 87 -17.30 4.24 15.54
N LYS A 88 -16.82 5.39 15.04
CA LYS A 88 -17.44 6.10 13.90
C LYS A 88 -17.35 5.30 12.61
N VAL A 89 -16.22 4.62 12.36
CA VAL A 89 -16.02 3.80 11.17
C VAL A 89 -16.93 2.58 11.20
N ILE A 90 -17.03 1.88 12.34
CA ILE A 90 -17.77 0.62 12.47
C ILE A 90 -19.28 0.86 12.57
N HIS A 91 -19.70 1.85 13.35
CA HIS A 91 -21.12 2.08 13.67
C HIS A 91 -21.74 3.27 12.94
N GLY A 92 -20.96 4.02 12.18
CA GLY A 92 -21.38 5.31 11.64
C GLY A 92 -21.43 6.40 12.70
N ASN A 93 -21.73 7.62 12.27
CA ASN A 93 -21.53 8.82 13.08
C ASN A 93 -22.83 9.38 13.69
N ASN A 94 -23.81 8.51 14.01
CA ASN A 94 -25.20 8.83 14.40
C ASN A 94 -25.97 9.76 13.44
N LYS A 95 -25.30 10.32 12.44
CA LYS A 95 -25.82 11.03 11.27
C LYS A 95 -26.04 10.01 10.15
N GLN A 96 -27.05 10.23 9.33
CA GLN A 96 -27.37 9.39 8.17
C GLN A 96 -26.26 9.41 7.10
N ASP A 97 -25.36 10.38 7.18
CA ASP A 97 -24.18 10.51 6.35
C ASP A 97 -23.14 9.49 6.86
N GLY A 98 -22.83 8.45 6.08
CA GLY A 98 -21.94 7.35 6.46
C GLY A 98 -20.47 7.75 6.71
N VAL A 99 -19.53 6.93 6.24
CA VAL A 99 -18.09 7.19 6.40
C VAL A 99 -17.54 7.75 5.09
N TYR A 100 -16.76 8.83 5.15
CA TYR A 100 -16.07 9.36 3.98
C TYR A 100 -14.89 8.47 3.60
N ILE A 101 -14.81 8.08 2.33
CA ILE A 101 -13.75 7.23 1.80
C ILE A 101 -13.04 7.97 0.66
N THR A 102 -11.73 8.11 0.78
CA THR A 102 -10.89 8.66 -0.28
C THR A 102 -10.29 7.52 -1.10
N LEU A 103 -10.70 7.42 -2.37
CA LEU A 103 -10.13 6.45 -3.31
C LEU A 103 -8.76 6.93 -3.80
N ARG A 104 -7.75 6.08 -3.68
CA ARG A 104 -6.40 6.32 -4.19
C ARG A 104 -6.08 5.34 -5.29
N MET A 105 -5.62 5.84 -6.43
CA MET A 105 -5.25 4.99 -7.56
C MET A 105 -3.99 4.17 -7.26
N ARG A 106 -3.85 3.03 -7.94
CA ARG A 106 -2.62 2.21 -7.94
C ARG A 106 -2.14 2.01 -9.38
N LEU A 107 -0.83 1.90 -9.55
CA LEU A 107 -0.23 1.45 -10.80
C LEU A 107 -0.20 -0.07 -10.83
N ARG A 108 -0.53 -0.67 -11.97
CA ARG A 108 -0.27 -2.08 -12.23
C ARG A 108 0.99 -2.20 -13.07
N CYS A 109 2.01 -2.87 -12.53
CA CYS A 109 3.30 -3.08 -13.21
C CYS A 109 3.49 -4.56 -13.53
N GLU A 110 3.83 -4.86 -14.77
CA GLU A 110 4.10 -6.21 -15.26
C GLU A 110 5.48 -6.28 -15.88
N ILE A 111 6.30 -7.24 -15.47
CA ILE A 111 7.67 -7.38 -15.99
C ILE A 111 7.67 -8.31 -17.20
N PHE A 112 8.19 -7.82 -18.32
CA PHE A 112 8.37 -8.59 -19.54
C PHE A 112 9.84 -8.89 -19.80
N ARG A 113 10.15 -10.10 -20.28
CA ARG A 113 11.48 -10.49 -20.72
C ARG A 113 11.40 -11.16 -22.08
N LYS A 114 12.15 -10.64 -23.07
CA LYS A 114 12.10 -11.11 -24.46
C LYS A 114 10.66 -11.14 -25.03
N GLY A 115 9.89 -10.11 -24.73
CA GLY A 115 8.50 -9.96 -25.18
C GLY A 115 7.48 -10.90 -24.50
N LYS A 116 7.89 -11.68 -23.48
CA LYS A 116 6.99 -12.56 -22.73
C LYS A 116 6.82 -12.06 -21.29
N PRO A 117 5.59 -12.11 -20.72
CA PRO A 117 5.38 -11.76 -19.33
C PRO A 117 6.12 -12.75 -18.43
N MET A 118 6.78 -12.24 -17.39
CA MET A 118 7.45 -13.07 -16.40
C MET A 118 6.42 -13.61 -15.39
N PRO A 119 6.32 -14.94 -15.21
CA PRO A 119 5.36 -15.53 -14.26
C PRO A 119 5.52 -14.96 -12.85
N GLY A 120 4.41 -14.54 -12.24
CA GLY A 120 4.39 -14.00 -10.88
C GLY A 120 5.04 -12.63 -10.70
N LYS A 121 5.38 -11.91 -11.77
CA LYS A 121 5.96 -10.56 -11.74
C LYS A 121 4.94 -9.50 -12.16
N VAL A 122 3.80 -9.53 -11.48
CA VAL A 122 2.72 -8.54 -11.57
C VAL A 122 2.57 -7.90 -10.19
N PHE A 123 2.54 -6.58 -10.15
CA PHE A 123 2.53 -5.80 -8.91
C PHE A 123 1.49 -4.69 -8.99
N ASP A 124 0.80 -4.43 -7.88
CA ASP A 124 -0.08 -3.27 -7.70
C ASP A 124 0.57 -2.30 -6.71
N ILE A 125 0.88 -1.10 -7.18
CA ILE A 125 1.76 -0.15 -6.51
C ILE A 125 0.96 1.10 -6.14
N LEU A 126 0.96 1.46 -4.86
CA LEU A 126 0.31 2.68 -4.39
C LEU A 126 1.14 3.94 -4.67
N ASN A 127 2.45 3.86 -4.49
CA ASN A 127 3.35 5.02 -4.56
C ASN A 127 4.00 5.14 -5.94
N GLU A 128 5.12 4.45 -6.19
CA GLU A 128 5.85 4.55 -7.45
C GLU A 128 6.56 3.26 -7.87
N VAL A 129 6.80 3.16 -9.17
CA VAL A 129 7.72 2.20 -9.78
C VAL A 129 9.03 2.92 -10.08
N VAL A 130 10.13 2.36 -9.59
CA VAL A 130 11.49 2.87 -9.85
C VAL A 130 12.23 1.87 -10.73
N VAL A 131 12.79 2.35 -11.83
CA VAL A 131 13.72 1.59 -12.67
C VAL A 131 15.06 2.31 -12.64
N ASP A 132 16.05 1.73 -11.97
CA ASP A 132 17.37 2.33 -11.81
C ASP A 132 18.51 1.43 -12.34
N ARG A 133 19.72 1.99 -12.38
CA ARG A 133 20.95 1.32 -12.85
C ARG A 133 21.44 0.18 -11.94
N GLY A 134 20.83 -0.01 -10.77
CA GLY A 134 21.25 -0.96 -9.75
C GLY A 134 22.67 -0.67 -9.26
N SER A 135 23.46 -1.73 -9.10
CA SER A 135 24.88 -1.62 -8.72
C SER A 135 25.81 -1.19 -9.85
N ASN A 136 25.30 -0.96 -11.07
CA ASN A 136 26.11 -0.58 -12.21
C ASN A 136 26.65 0.85 -12.02
N PRO A 137 27.97 1.09 -12.09
CA PRO A 137 28.55 2.44 -11.98
C PRO A 137 28.26 3.33 -13.19
N TYR A 138 27.85 2.76 -14.33
CA TYR A 138 27.53 3.51 -15.54
C TYR A 138 26.06 3.98 -15.55
N LEU A 139 25.80 5.07 -16.26
CA LEU A 139 24.44 5.57 -16.48
C LEU A 139 23.57 4.50 -17.16
N SER A 140 22.34 4.35 -16.67
CA SER A 140 21.32 3.55 -17.36
C SER A 140 20.90 4.26 -18.64
N LYS A 141 20.53 3.49 -19.66
CA LYS A 141 19.90 3.99 -20.88
C LYS A 141 18.52 3.35 -21.00
N ILE A 142 17.49 4.12 -20.67
CA ILE A 142 16.11 3.65 -20.57
C ILE A 142 15.30 4.31 -21.68
N GLU A 143 14.62 3.51 -22.49
CA GLU A 143 13.70 4.01 -23.51
C GLU A 143 12.28 3.98 -22.96
N CYS A 144 11.61 5.14 -22.96
CA CYS A 144 10.27 5.29 -22.41
C CYS A 144 9.26 5.34 -23.55
N TYR A 145 8.28 4.44 -23.51
CA TYR A 145 7.23 4.32 -24.52
C TYR A 145 5.86 4.57 -23.91
N GLU A 146 4.99 5.21 -24.67
CA GLU A 146 3.56 5.33 -24.39
C GLU A 146 2.81 4.82 -25.64
N HIS A 147 1.93 3.82 -25.48
CA HIS A 147 1.19 3.21 -26.60
C HIS A 147 2.09 2.90 -27.82
N ASP A 148 3.21 2.19 -27.57
CA ASP A 148 4.23 1.82 -28.58
C ASP A 148 4.96 2.99 -29.27
N ARG A 149 4.72 4.23 -28.83
CA ARG A 149 5.43 5.43 -29.31
C ARG A 149 6.56 5.79 -28.35
N LEU A 150 7.77 5.90 -28.89
CA LEU A 150 8.92 6.39 -28.13
C LEU A 150 8.67 7.86 -27.73
N ILE A 151 8.66 8.13 -26.43
CA ILE A 151 8.52 9.47 -25.86
C ILE A 151 9.90 10.09 -25.65
N THR A 152 10.80 9.37 -24.98
CA THR A 152 12.15 9.87 -24.68
C THR A 152 13.13 8.73 -24.37
N LYS A 153 14.42 9.07 -24.37
CA LYS A 153 15.49 8.19 -23.90
C LYS A 153 16.16 8.85 -22.69
N VAL A 154 16.06 8.21 -21.54
CA VAL A 154 16.66 8.68 -20.29
C VAL A 154 18.06 8.11 -20.18
N GLN A 155 19.04 9.00 -19.97
CA GLN A 155 20.40 8.65 -19.58
C GLN A 155 20.67 9.20 -18.19
N GLY A 156 20.75 8.33 -17.19
CA GLY A 156 20.79 8.76 -15.80
C GLY A 156 20.84 7.61 -14.82
N ASP A 157 20.57 7.92 -13.55
CA ASP A 157 20.45 6.89 -12.50
C ASP A 157 19.22 6.00 -12.71
N GLY A 158 18.10 6.55 -13.22
CA GLY A 158 16.89 5.80 -13.44
C GLY A 158 15.68 6.64 -13.89
N VAL A 159 14.50 6.04 -13.83
CA VAL A 159 13.19 6.65 -14.08
C VAL A 159 12.23 6.26 -12.96
N ILE A 160 11.40 7.22 -12.53
CA ILE A 160 10.34 7.03 -11.53
C ILE A 160 8.98 7.25 -12.23
N ILE A 161 8.05 6.32 -12.03
CA ILE A 161 6.64 6.46 -12.42
C ILE A 161 5.80 6.43 -11.16
N ALA A 162 5.25 7.57 -10.76
CA ALA A 162 4.51 7.75 -9.50
C ALA A 162 3.01 7.97 -9.72
N THR A 163 2.20 7.53 -8.76
CA THR A 163 0.80 7.96 -8.63
C THR A 163 0.74 9.37 -8.00
N PRO A 164 -0.43 10.02 -7.98
CA PRO A 164 -0.65 11.22 -7.15
C PRO A 164 -0.40 10.98 -5.65
N THR A 165 -0.49 9.74 -5.16
CA THR A 165 -0.15 9.41 -3.77
C THR A 165 1.37 9.31 -3.57
N GLY A 166 2.09 8.76 -4.56
CA GLY A 166 3.56 8.70 -4.56
C GLY A 166 4.25 10.03 -4.90
N SER A 167 3.51 11.07 -5.29
CA SER A 167 4.09 12.39 -5.62
C SER A 167 4.88 12.95 -4.44
N THR A 168 4.39 12.75 -3.21
CA THR A 168 5.01 13.17 -1.94
C THR A 168 6.08 12.22 -1.41
N ALA A 169 6.30 11.08 -2.07
CA ALA A 169 7.27 10.07 -1.67
C ALA A 169 8.59 10.28 -2.42
N TYR A 170 9.14 9.23 -3.04
CA TYR A 170 10.45 9.31 -3.68
C TYR A 170 10.46 10.27 -4.89
N SER A 171 9.31 10.44 -5.55
CA SER A 171 9.13 11.41 -6.63
C SER A 171 9.50 12.84 -6.20
N THR A 172 9.06 13.31 -5.04
CA THR A 172 9.42 14.64 -4.52
C THR A 172 10.92 14.77 -4.30
N ALA A 173 11.58 13.74 -3.75
CA ALA A 173 13.02 13.75 -3.53
C ALA A 173 13.82 13.82 -4.85
N ALA A 174 13.25 13.29 -5.94
CA ALA A 174 13.81 13.37 -7.28
C ALA A 174 13.45 14.68 -8.03
N GLY A 175 12.75 15.62 -7.38
CA GLY A 175 12.35 16.90 -7.97
C GLY A 175 11.01 16.89 -8.74
N GLY A 176 10.20 15.84 -8.56
CA GLY A 176 8.83 15.77 -9.06
C GLY A 176 7.89 16.76 -8.35
N SER A 177 6.78 17.09 -9.01
CA SER A 177 5.73 17.95 -8.44
C SER A 177 4.95 17.23 -7.35
N MET A 178 4.37 18.01 -6.43
CA MET A 178 3.42 17.53 -5.42
C MET A 178 1.99 17.57 -5.94
#